data_AF-A0A438K2B0-F1
#
_entry.id   AF-A0A438K2B0-F1
#
_cell.length_a   1.000
_cell.length_b   1.000
_cell.length_c   1.000
_cell.angle_alpha   90.00
_cell.angle_beta   90.00
_cell.angle_gamma   90.00
#
_symmetry.space_group_name_H-M   'P 1'
#
loop_
_entity.id
_entity.type
_entity.pdbx_description
1 polymer ?
#
loop_
_entity_poly.entity_id
_entity_poly.type
_entity_poly.pdbx_seq_one_letter_code
_entity_poly.pdbx_strand_id
1 'polypeptide(L)'
;MKALCCLLKRVKEGGYLLGSRIVLRNVALLGKWLWRYHREGSALWHKVISSINGSHSNGWDANTIVRWSHRCPWKAITQVFQEFSKFTWFAVGNGDRIRFWEDLWWGDQSLSSQYPRLFRVVTDKNIPISSILGSTRPFSWNFNFRCNVFDLEIEDLEGLMRSLEYLQLTFSVPDARSWSLSSSGLFTIKSFFLALFHCPNSPSVFPTKFVWNFQVPFKVKSFVWLVAYKKIIQSAKMDWVLPRSISDMQSILFSGFGLSRRGIVLWQAACIALIWVVWRERNARIFEDKARNPESFWDSIFFLASLWPFCSKVFKGIPLIVLQLDWLAACSSDGLV
;
A
#
# COMPACT_ATOMS: atom_id res chain seq x y z
N MET A 1 11.72 -15.24 15.61
CA MET A 1 12.57 -14.66 14.53
C MET A 1 12.57 -15.45 13.22
N LYS A 2 12.73 -16.79 13.21
CA LYS A 2 12.76 -17.60 11.96
C LYS A 2 11.50 -17.46 11.08
N ALA A 3 10.29 -17.43 11.65
CA ALA A 3 9.05 -17.21 10.89
C ALA A 3 8.92 -15.80 10.29
N LEU A 4 9.41 -14.78 11.01
CA LEU A 4 9.48 -13.39 10.53
C LEU A 4 10.48 -13.27 9.38
N CYS A 5 11.65 -13.90 9.51
CA CYS A 5 12.63 -13.99 8.44
C CYS A 5 12.10 -14.76 7.23
N CYS A 6 11.34 -15.85 7.38
CA CYS A 6 10.76 -16.55 6.23
C CYS A 6 9.69 -15.72 5.49
N LEU A 7 8.86 -14.97 6.22
CA LEU A 7 7.91 -14.01 5.63
C LEU A 7 8.63 -12.87 4.90
N LEU A 8 9.72 -12.35 5.47
CA LEU A 8 10.52 -11.27 4.88
C LEU A 8 11.46 -11.73 3.77
N LYS A 9 11.93 -12.98 3.79
CA LYS A 9 12.67 -13.61 2.68
C LYS A 9 11.74 -13.81 1.50
N ARG A 10 10.48 -14.21 1.74
CA ARG A 10 9.44 -14.15 0.69
C ARG A 10 9.24 -12.74 0.17
N VAL A 11 9.23 -11.70 1.02
CA VAL A 11 9.19 -10.31 0.52
C VAL A 11 10.38 -10.03 -0.39
N LYS A 12 11.63 -10.37 0.00
CA LYS A 12 12.87 -10.09 -0.76
C LYS A 12 13.20 -11.00 -1.95
N GLU A 13 12.63 -12.19 -2.04
CA GLU A 13 12.96 -13.16 -3.10
C GLU A 13 11.74 -13.61 -3.91
N GLY A 14 10.49 -13.39 -3.44
CA GLY A 14 9.28 -13.91 -4.11
C GLY A 14 8.04 -13.00 -4.11
N GLY A 15 8.01 -11.92 -3.34
CA GLY A 15 6.84 -11.02 -3.20
C GLY A 15 6.70 -10.04 -4.36
N TYR A 16 7.71 -9.99 -5.23
CA TYR A 16 7.84 -9.02 -6.32
C TYR A 16 7.39 -9.55 -7.68
N LEU A 17 7.06 -10.85 -7.73
CA LEU A 17 6.54 -11.54 -8.91
C LEU A 17 5.01 -11.65 -8.88
N LEU A 18 4.37 -11.04 -7.89
CA LEU A 18 3.00 -11.34 -7.46
C LEU A 18 2.22 -10.03 -7.27
N GLY A 19 1.02 -9.96 -7.86
CA GLY A 19 0.31 -8.71 -8.19
C GLY A 19 0.02 -7.69 -7.07
N SER A 20 -0.53 -6.52 -7.41
CA SER A 20 -0.85 -5.42 -6.47
C SER A 20 -1.63 -5.87 -5.22
N ARG A 21 -2.55 -6.84 -5.36
CA ARG A 21 -3.28 -7.45 -4.22
C ARG A 21 -2.35 -8.15 -3.22
N ILE A 22 -1.25 -8.72 -3.67
CA ILE A 22 -0.29 -9.43 -2.80
C ILE A 22 0.59 -8.42 -2.06
N VAL A 23 0.94 -7.29 -2.70
CA VAL A 23 1.58 -6.16 -2.01
C VAL A 23 0.70 -5.65 -0.88
N LEU A 24 -0.58 -5.36 -1.15
CA LEU A 24 -1.52 -4.92 -0.11
C LEU A 24 -1.71 -5.97 1.00
N ARG A 25 -1.73 -7.26 0.65
CA ARG A 25 -1.82 -8.35 1.62
C ARG A 25 -0.57 -8.44 2.50
N ASN A 26 0.60 -8.19 1.93
CA ASN A 26 1.87 -8.12 2.68
C ASN A 26 1.87 -6.91 3.63
N VAL A 27 1.40 -5.74 3.19
CA VAL A 27 1.21 -4.57 4.06
C VAL A 27 0.28 -4.91 5.22
N ALA A 28 -0.85 -5.57 4.94
CA ALA A 28 -1.79 -5.98 5.99
C ALA A 28 -1.17 -7.00 6.99
N LEU A 29 -0.32 -7.90 6.51
CA LEU A 29 0.44 -8.82 7.36
C LEU A 29 1.48 -8.12 8.23
N LEU A 30 2.16 -7.09 7.71
CA LEU A 30 3.07 -6.26 8.50
C LEU A 30 2.32 -5.46 9.56
N GLY A 31 1.13 -4.94 9.24
CA GLY A 31 0.24 -4.28 10.21
C GLY A 31 -0.13 -5.16 11.41
N LYS A 32 -0.23 -6.48 11.22
CA LYS A 32 -0.44 -7.42 12.33
C LYS A 32 0.68 -7.35 13.37
N TRP A 33 1.92 -7.11 12.97
CA TRP A 33 3.04 -6.97 13.91
C TRP A 33 2.97 -5.68 14.70
N LEU A 34 2.54 -4.58 14.09
CA LEU A 34 2.26 -3.32 14.80
C LEU A 34 1.16 -3.52 15.84
N TRP A 35 0.08 -4.21 15.48
CA TRP A 35 -0.99 -4.56 16.43
C TRP A 35 -0.49 -5.41 17.61
N ARG A 36 0.33 -6.42 17.32
CA ARG A 36 0.90 -7.31 18.36
C ARG A 36 1.89 -6.59 19.26
N TYR A 37 2.65 -5.63 18.74
CA TYR A 37 3.68 -4.91 19.50
C TYR A 37 3.08 -4.28 20.75
N HIS A 38 1.96 -3.57 20.59
CA HIS A 38 1.25 -2.96 21.70
C HIS A 38 0.74 -3.99 22.73
N ARG A 39 0.18 -5.12 22.28
CA ARG A 39 -0.47 -6.11 23.17
C ARG A 39 0.50 -7.04 23.89
N GLU A 40 1.64 -7.31 23.29
CA GLU A 40 2.61 -8.31 23.78
C GLU A 40 3.81 -7.65 24.46
N GLY A 41 3.58 -6.58 25.22
CA GLY A 41 4.64 -5.80 25.88
C GLY A 41 5.58 -6.63 26.77
N SER A 42 5.08 -7.71 27.35
CA SER A 42 5.86 -8.63 28.20
C SER A 42 6.68 -9.66 27.42
N ALA A 43 6.40 -9.87 26.14
CA ALA A 43 7.05 -10.89 25.33
C ALA A 43 8.52 -10.54 25.05
N LEU A 44 9.39 -11.56 25.01
CA LEU A 44 10.83 -11.37 24.76
C LEU A 44 11.11 -10.62 23.46
N TRP A 45 10.35 -10.89 22.40
CA TRP A 45 10.54 -10.21 21.12
C TRP A 45 10.21 -8.71 21.21
N HIS A 46 9.21 -8.33 22.00
CA HIS A 46 8.88 -6.93 22.23
C HIS A 46 10.01 -6.22 22.97
N LYS A 47 10.52 -6.83 24.07
CA LYS A 47 11.64 -6.31 24.85
C LYS A 47 12.90 -6.08 24.00
N VAL A 48 13.24 -7.04 23.14
CA VAL A 48 14.38 -6.92 22.20
C VAL A 48 14.18 -5.78 21.20
N ILE A 49 12.98 -5.64 20.63
CA ILE A 49 12.70 -4.58 19.67
C ILE A 49 12.73 -3.20 20.36
N SER A 50 12.14 -3.09 21.55
CA SER A 50 12.15 -1.87 22.35
C SER A 50 13.57 -1.48 22.76
N SER A 51 14.43 -2.43 23.15
CA SER A 51 15.82 -2.13 23.53
C SER A 51 16.68 -1.67 22.35
N ILE A 52 16.43 -2.18 21.14
CA ILE A 52 17.21 -1.78 19.95
C ILE A 52 16.76 -0.41 19.44
N ASN A 53 15.47 -0.10 19.55
CA ASN A 53 14.89 1.04 18.82
C ASN A 53 14.59 2.22 19.72
N GLY A 54 14.43 1.96 21.01
CA GLY A 54 13.76 2.87 21.92
C GLY A 54 12.26 2.95 21.65
N SER A 55 11.60 3.80 22.44
CA SER A 55 10.18 4.07 22.34
C SER A 55 9.92 5.26 21.44
N HIS A 56 8.82 5.20 20.69
CA HIS A 56 8.30 6.34 19.95
C HIS A 56 7.80 7.41 20.93
N SER A 57 7.70 8.66 20.48
CA SER A 57 7.23 9.80 21.30
C SER A 57 5.81 9.63 21.85
N ASN A 58 5.00 8.78 21.21
CA ASN A 58 3.66 8.46 21.69
C ASN A 58 3.65 7.41 22.82
N GLY A 59 4.80 6.85 23.22
CA GLY A 59 4.90 5.85 24.29
C GLY A 59 4.32 4.46 23.98
N TRP A 60 3.60 4.31 22.87
CA TRP A 60 2.89 3.07 22.50
C TRP A 60 3.64 2.19 21.50
N ASP A 61 4.47 2.79 20.67
CA ASP A 61 5.10 2.12 19.54
C ASP A 61 6.63 2.17 19.65
N ALA A 62 7.30 1.28 18.93
CA ALA A 62 8.76 1.37 18.78
C ALA A 62 9.12 2.60 17.97
N ASN A 63 10.26 3.22 18.28
CA ASN A 63 10.73 4.35 17.50
C ASN A 63 10.84 4.00 16.01
N THR A 64 10.31 4.87 15.17
CA THR A 64 10.31 4.73 13.70
C THR A 64 11.51 5.43 13.07
N ILE A 65 12.16 6.35 13.80
CA ILE A 65 13.26 7.21 13.37
C ILE A 65 14.59 6.64 13.87
N VAL A 66 14.94 5.44 13.42
CA VAL A 66 16.23 4.81 13.73
C VAL A 66 17.01 4.59 12.42
N ARG A 67 18.32 4.89 12.43
CA ARG A 67 19.20 4.61 11.27
C ARG A 67 19.49 3.11 11.20
N TRP A 68 18.70 2.44 10.37
CA TRP A 68 18.80 1.00 10.18
C TRP A 68 19.79 0.60 9.09
N SER A 69 20.49 -0.53 9.29
CA SER A 69 21.05 -1.27 8.16
C SER A 69 19.92 -1.76 7.24
N HIS A 70 20.21 -1.92 5.94
CA HIS A 70 19.24 -2.38 4.92
C HIS A 70 18.65 -3.78 5.18
N ARG A 71 19.07 -4.47 6.26
CA ARG A 71 18.66 -5.83 6.61
C ARG A 71 17.71 -5.92 7.81
N CYS A 72 17.30 -4.81 8.42
CA CYS A 72 16.40 -4.86 9.59
C CYS A 72 14.94 -5.18 9.21
N PRO A 73 14.35 -6.28 9.71
CA PRO A 73 12.92 -6.58 9.61
C PRO A 73 11.98 -5.46 10.08
N TRP A 74 12.37 -4.81 11.18
CA TRP A 74 11.52 -3.82 11.84
C TRP A 74 11.33 -2.57 10.99
N LYS A 75 12.34 -2.19 10.19
CA LYS A 75 12.25 -1.09 9.23
C LYS A 75 11.08 -1.25 8.26
N ALA A 76 10.80 -2.47 7.80
CA ALA A 76 9.67 -2.73 6.89
C ALA A 76 8.32 -2.62 7.62
N ILE A 77 8.28 -2.98 8.90
CA ILE A 77 7.08 -2.89 9.74
C ILE A 77 6.76 -1.41 10.05
N THR A 78 7.77 -0.61 10.41
CA THR A 78 7.58 0.82 10.71
C THR A 78 7.13 1.63 9.50
N GLN A 79 7.49 1.22 8.28
CA GLN A 79 7.01 1.86 7.04
C GLN A 79 5.49 1.74 6.86
N VAL A 80 4.85 0.74 7.46
CA VAL A 80 3.39 0.54 7.39
C VAL A 80 2.65 1.37 8.45
N PHE A 81 3.37 1.97 9.40
CA PHE A 81 2.79 2.62 10.57
C PHE A 81 1.82 3.75 10.19
N GLN A 82 2.18 4.63 9.26
CA GLN A 82 1.34 5.77 8.88
C GLN A 82 -0.03 5.37 8.30
N GLU A 83 -0.09 4.28 7.54
CA GLU A 83 -1.38 3.78 7.02
C GLU A 83 -2.14 3.00 8.08
N PHE A 84 -1.43 2.29 8.96
CA PHE A 84 -2.03 1.54 10.05
C PHE A 84 -2.68 2.44 11.11
N SER A 85 -2.01 3.54 11.49
CA SER A 85 -2.46 4.42 12.58
C SER A 85 -3.79 5.12 12.29
N LYS A 86 -4.14 5.31 11.01
CA LYS A 86 -5.43 5.89 10.57
C LYS A 86 -6.64 5.06 10.98
N PHE A 87 -6.44 3.77 11.26
CA PHE A 87 -7.50 2.82 11.60
C PHE A 87 -7.46 2.37 13.06
N THR A 88 -6.69 3.07 13.89
CA THR A 88 -6.56 2.77 15.31
C THR A 88 -7.09 3.91 16.16
N TRP A 89 -7.77 3.55 17.24
CA TRP A 89 -8.19 4.47 18.30
C TRP A 89 -7.88 3.82 19.65
N PHE A 90 -7.91 4.58 20.74
CA PHE A 90 -7.58 4.10 22.07
C PHE A 90 -8.83 3.95 22.93
N ALA A 91 -9.02 2.76 23.48
CA ALA A 91 -10.03 2.47 24.48
C ALA A 91 -9.46 2.78 25.86
N VAL A 92 -10.12 3.69 26.58
CA VAL A 92 -9.68 4.15 27.90
C VAL A 92 -9.94 3.08 28.94
N GLY A 93 -8.90 2.73 29.69
CA GLY A 93 -8.97 1.87 30.87
C GLY A 93 -8.66 2.70 32.11
N ASN A 94 -7.40 2.62 32.56
CA ASN A 94 -6.88 3.36 33.71
C ASN A 94 -6.38 4.77 33.38
N GLY A 95 -6.18 5.10 32.10
CA GLY A 95 -5.82 6.44 31.63
C GLY A 95 -4.33 6.81 31.76
N ASP A 96 -3.47 5.88 32.17
CA ASP A 96 -2.05 6.17 32.47
C ASP A 96 -1.17 6.33 31.23
N ARG A 97 -1.60 5.78 30.09
CA ARG A 97 -0.79 5.77 28.86
C ARG A 97 -1.36 6.63 27.75
N ILE A 98 -2.67 6.81 27.73
CA ILE A 98 -3.33 7.61 26.70
C ILE A 98 -3.06 9.09 26.98
N ARG A 99 -2.48 9.78 26.00
CA ARG A 99 -2.26 11.23 26.07
C ARG A 99 -3.59 11.93 25.80
N PHE A 100 -4.03 12.74 26.76
CA PHE A 100 -5.38 13.32 26.73
C PHE A 100 -5.66 14.12 25.46
N TRP A 101 -4.70 14.92 24.99
CA TRP A 101 -4.94 15.82 23.85
C TRP A 101 -4.67 15.19 22.49
N GLU A 102 -3.58 14.45 22.36
CA GLU A 102 -3.01 14.05 21.06
C GLU A 102 -3.45 12.67 20.59
N ASP A 103 -3.84 11.78 21.49
CA ASP A 103 -4.30 10.44 21.12
C ASP A 103 -5.79 10.45 20.75
N LEU A 104 -6.19 9.62 19.77
CA LEU A 104 -7.58 9.47 19.37
C LEU A 104 -8.30 8.49 20.30
N TRP A 105 -8.92 9.00 21.37
CA TRP A 105 -9.65 8.18 22.36
C TRP A 105 -11.09 8.63 22.62
N TRP A 106 -11.47 9.82 22.14
CA TRP A 106 -12.80 10.39 22.30
C TRP A 106 -13.28 11.07 21.02
N GLY A 107 -14.41 10.63 20.47
CA GLY A 107 -14.93 11.12 19.20
C GLY A 107 -14.20 10.55 17.97
N ASP A 108 -14.23 11.30 16.87
CA ASP A 108 -13.66 10.93 15.57
C ASP A 108 -12.28 11.56 15.30
N GLN A 109 -11.89 12.56 16.09
CA GLN A 109 -10.60 13.27 16.00
C GLN A 109 -9.96 13.42 17.39
N SER A 110 -8.67 13.75 17.45
CA SER A 110 -8.01 14.04 18.73
C SER A 110 -8.62 15.29 19.39
N LEU A 111 -8.60 15.36 20.72
CA LEU A 111 -9.11 16.54 21.44
C LEU A 111 -8.33 17.82 21.08
N SER A 112 -7.05 17.69 20.70
CA SER A 112 -6.24 18.81 20.18
C SER A 112 -6.79 19.40 18.87
N SER A 113 -7.43 18.58 18.02
CA SER A 113 -8.08 19.02 16.79
C SER A 113 -9.50 19.56 17.04
N GLN A 114 -10.23 18.96 17.98
CA GLN A 114 -11.59 19.40 18.34
C GLN A 114 -11.58 20.75 19.08
N TYR A 115 -10.62 20.97 19.98
CA TYR A 115 -10.53 22.16 20.83
C TYR A 115 -9.15 22.86 20.68
N PRO A 116 -8.84 23.42 19.48
CA PRO A 116 -7.51 23.96 19.19
C PRO A 116 -7.14 25.18 20.04
N ARG A 117 -8.13 25.99 20.45
CA ARG A 117 -7.91 27.15 21.34
C ARG A 117 -7.49 26.69 22.73
N LEU A 118 -8.22 25.74 23.30
CA LEU A 118 -7.91 25.16 24.60
C LEU A 118 -6.55 24.45 24.59
N PHE A 119 -6.27 23.64 23.55
CA PHE A 119 -4.99 22.98 23.37
C PHE A 119 -3.81 23.98 23.26
N ARG A 120 -4.06 25.16 22.69
CA ARG A 120 -3.06 26.23 22.64
C ARG A 120 -2.71 26.71 24.04
N VAL A 121 -3.63 26.82 24.99
CA VAL A 121 -3.34 27.40 26.32
C VAL A 121 -2.88 26.38 27.36
N VAL A 122 -2.98 25.08 27.08
CA VAL A 122 -2.48 24.02 27.98
C VAL A 122 -0.94 24.01 28.05
N THR A 123 -0.43 23.72 29.25
CA THR A 123 1.00 23.64 29.56
C THR A 123 1.63 22.35 29.03
N ASP A 124 1.10 21.20 29.46
CA ASP A 124 1.58 19.89 29.02
C ASP A 124 0.62 19.26 28.01
N LYS A 125 1.08 19.15 26.77
CA LYS A 125 0.31 18.58 25.65
C LYS A 125 0.29 17.06 25.65
N ASN A 126 1.24 16.41 26.35
CA ASN A 126 1.37 14.95 26.41
C ASN A 126 0.85 14.38 27.74
N ILE A 127 0.21 15.19 28.58
CA ILE A 127 -0.35 14.78 29.86
C ILE A 127 -1.31 13.58 29.71
N PRO A 128 -1.19 12.53 30.55
CA PRO A 128 -2.07 11.37 30.47
C PRO A 128 -3.46 11.67 31.03
N ILE A 129 -4.45 10.87 30.64
CA ILE A 129 -5.84 11.01 31.11
C ILE A 129 -5.92 10.93 32.64
N SER A 130 -5.21 9.99 33.27
CA SER A 130 -5.25 9.79 34.72
C SER A 130 -4.68 10.97 35.53
N SER A 131 -3.85 11.81 34.91
CA SER A 131 -3.35 13.03 35.55
C SER A 131 -4.33 14.20 35.46
N ILE A 132 -5.23 14.21 34.46
CA ILE A 132 -6.26 15.24 34.29
C ILE A 132 -7.53 14.88 35.04
N LEU A 133 -7.95 13.62 34.98
CA LEU A 133 -9.20 13.12 35.55
C LEU A 133 -8.90 12.37 36.85
N GLY A 134 -9.43 12.89 37.97
CA GLY A 134 -9.34 12.21 39.26
C GLY A 134 -10.02 10.84 39.29
N SER A 135 -9.70 10.04 40.31
CA SER A 135 -10.21 8.67 40.45
C SER A 135 -11.67 8.58 40.93
N THR A 136 -12.21 9.64 41.51
CA THR A 136 -13.56 9.70 42.09
C THR A 136 -14.47 10.59 41.26
N ARG A 137 -15.75 10.20 41.13
CA ARG A 137 -16.78 11.03 40.49
C ARG A 137 -17.49 11.94 41.50
N PRO A 138 -17.88 13.18 41.12
CA PRO A 138 -17.55 13.84 39.85
C PRO A 138 -16.04 14.06 39.70
N PHE A 139 -15.52 13.94 38.47
CA PHE A 139 -14.08 14.01 38.23
C PHE A 139 -13.50 15.31 38.79
N SER A 140 -12.43 15.21 39.58
CA SER A 140 -11.59 16.37 39.88
C SER A 140 -10.72 16.65 38.66
N TRP A 141 -11.01 17.74 37.96
CA TRP A 141 -10.26 18.15 36.77
C TRP A 141 -8.99 18.91 37.16
N ASN A 142 -7.86 18.48 36.62
CA ASN A 142 -6.56 19.09 36.87
C ASN A 142 -5.94 19.64 35.59
N PHE A 143 -6.51 20.73 35.05
CA PHE A 143 -5.95 21.43 33.91
C PHE A 143 -4.91 22.47 34.34
N ASN A 144 -3.73 22.40 33.73
CA ASN A 144 -2.67 23.39 33.91
C ASN A 144 -2.55 24.27 32.66
N PHE A 145 -2.94 25.53 32.77
CA PHE A 145 -2.85 26.50 31.68
C PHE A 145 -1.62 27.40 31.84
N ARG A 146 -0.96 27.70 30.72
CA ARG A 146 0.25 28.55 30.69
C ARG A 146 -0.05 30.05 30.64
N CYS A 147 -1.31 30.40 30.42
CA CYS A 147 -1.85 31.75 30.37
C CYS A 147 -3.27 31.76 30.94
N ASN A 148 -3.82 32.95 31.17
CA ASN A 148 -5.22 33.09 31.56
C ASN A 148 -6.14 32.55 30.47
N VAL A 149 -7.21 31.88 30.90
CA VAL A 149 -8.28 31.35 30.05
C VAL A 149 -9.32 32.46 29.88
N PHE A 150 -9.73 32.76 28.64
CA PHE A 150 -10.76 33.76 28.35
C PHE A 150 -12.08 33.08 27.99
N ASP A 151 -13.15 33.87 27.82
CA ASP A 151 -14.53 33.38 27.66
C ASP A 151 -14.67 32.29 26.59
N LEU A 152 -14.00 32.44 25.44
CA LEU A 152 -14.03 31.43 24.37
C LEU A 152 -13.37 30.11 24.76
N GLU A 153 -12.25 30.14 25.49
CA GLU A 153 -11.62 28.92 25.99
C GLU A 153 -12.43 28.31 27.16
N ILE A 154 -13.15 29.11 27.93
CA ILE A 154 -14.08 28.64 28.96
C ILE A 154 -15.26 27.91 28.31
N GLU A 155 -15.86 28.47 27.26
CA GLU A 155 -16.93 27.80 26.50
C GLU A 155 -16.46 26.44 25.94
N ASP A 156 -15.25 26.40 25.37
CA ASP A 156 -14.63 25.16 24.89
C ASP A 156 -14.43 24.13 26.02
N LEU A 157 -13.94 24.60 27.18
CA LEU A 157 -13.70 23.76 28.35
C LEU A 157 -15.00 23.18 28.91
N GLU A 158 -16.05 24.00 29.02
CA GLU A 158 -17.37 23.53 29.44
C GLU A 158 -17.95 22.52 28.46
N GLY A 159 -17.81 22.76 27.15
CA GLY A 159 -18.22 21.82 26.11
C GLY A 159 -17.50 20.47 26.25
N LEU A 160 -16.19 20.51 26.48
CA LEU A 160 -15.37 19.32 26.72
C LEU A 160 -15.84 18.56 27.96
N MET A 161 -16.02 19.25 29.09
CA MET A 161 -16.45 18.66 30.36
C MET A 161 -17.84 18.00 30.24
N ARG A 162 -18.79 18.66 29.57
CA ARG A 162 -20.12 18.10 29.29
C ARG A 162 -20.03 16.84 28.42
N SER A 163 -19.18 16.85 27.40
CA SER A 163 -19.02 15.68 26.54
C SER A 163 -18.49 14.45 27.31
N LEU A 164 -17.58 14.67 28.27
CA LEU A 164 -16.94 13.62 29.04
C LEU A 164 -17.70 13.22 30.32
N GLU A 165 -18.86 13.81 30.58
CA GLU A 165 -19.68 13.53 31.77
C GLU A 165 -20.01 12.03 31.92
N TYR A 166 -20.21 11.33 30.80
CA TYR A 166 -20.55 9.91 30.78
C TYR A 166 -19.33 8.97 30.67
N LEU A 167 -18.09 9.49 30.64
CA LEU A 167 -16.88 8.68 30.47
C LEU A 167 -16.58 7.78 31.67
N GLN A 168 -16.66 6.46 31.53
CA GLN A 168 -16.32 5.52 32.61
C GLN A 168 -14.85 5.09 32.56
N LEU A 169 -14.04 5.55 33.52
CA LEU A 169 -12.68 5.05 33.74
C LEU A 169 -12.74 3.75 34.53
N THR A 170 -12.02 2.73 34.07
CA THR A 170 -11.92 1.44 34.76
C THR A 170 -10.47 1.23 35.18
N PHE A 171 -10.12 1.73 36.37
CA PHE A 171 -8.73 1.73 36.89
C PHE A 171 -8.09 0.34 37.02
N SER A 172 -8.89 -0.72 37.10
CA SER A 172 -8.40 -2.11 37.13
C SER A 172 -7.97 -2.65 35.77
N VAL A 173 -8.35 -1.98 34.67
CA VAL A 173 -8.08 -2.43 33.30
C VAL A 173 -7.06 -1.49 32.66
N PRO A 174 -5.96 -2.00 32.07
CA PRO A 174 -5.00 -1.14 31.40
C PRO A 174 -5.59 -0.55 30.11
N ASP A 175 -5.15 0.66 29.77
CA ASP A 175 -5.44 1.27 28.47
C ASP A 175 -5.10 0.34 27.30
N ALA A 176 -5.97 0.33 26.28
CA ALA A 176 -5.84 -0.57 25.14
C ALA A 176 -6.04 0.16 23.81
N ARG A 177 -5.34 -0.32 22.77
CA ARG A 177 -5.58 0.08 21.39
C ARG A 177 -6.72 -0.77 20.82
N SER A 178 -7.65 -0.10 20.14
CA SER A 178 -8.80 -0.69 19.46
C SER A 178 -8.73 -0.44 17.95
N TRP A 179 -9.35 -1.32 17.18
CA TRP A 179 -9.35 -1.32 15.73
C TRP A 179 -10.68 -0.78 15.19
N SER A 180 -10.66 0.32 14.44
CA SER A 180 -11.89 1.01 14.02
C SER A 180 -12.68 0.26 12.94
N LEU A 181 -12.03 -0.62 12.17
CA LEU A 181 -12.67 -1.34 11.06
C LEU A 181 -13.36 -2.64 11.47
N SER A 182 -13.48 -2.91 12.77
CA SER A 182 -14.21 -4.07 13.28
C SER A 182 -15.07 -3.67 14.47
N SER A 183 -16.33 -4.11 14.51
CA SER A 183 -17.21 -3.95 15.66
C SER A 183 -16.66 -4.60 16.94
N SER A 184 -15.82 -5.63 16.81
CA SER A 184 -15.14 -6.26 17.94
C SER A 184 -13.95 -5.46 18.49
N GLY A 185 -13.52 -4.39 17.81
CA GLY A 185 -12.29 -3.66 18.13
C GLY A 185 -11.01 -4.46 17.88
N LEU A 186 -11.09 -5.69 17.33
CA LEU A 186 -9.94 -6.55 17.07
C LEU A 186 -9.41 -6.38 15.65
N PHE A 187 -8.09 -6.28 15.55
CA PHE A 187 -7.41 -6.24 14.26
C PHE A 187 -7.56 -7.58 13.51
N THR A 188 -7.96 -7.48 12.23
CA THR A 188 -7.84 -8.59 11.29
C THR A 188 -7.09 -8.16 10.03
N ILE A 189 -6.31 -9.09 9.48
CA ILE A 189 -5.62 -8.87 8.19
C ILE A 189 -6.64 -8.59 7.08
N LYS A 190 -7.81 -9.24 7.13
CA LYS A 190 -8.89 -9.07 6.14
C LYS A 190 -9.43 -7.64 6.15
N SER A 191 -9.78 -7.10 7.32
CA SER A 191 -10.30 -5.72 7.42
C SER A 191 -9.26 -4.69 6.96
N PHE A 192 -8.00 -4.85 7.35
CA PHE A 192 -6.96 -3.91 6.95
C PHE A 192 -6.67 -3.97 5.46
N PHE A 193 -6.59 -5.18 4.89
CA PHE A 193 -6.43 -5.37 3.45
C PHE A 193 -7.55 -4.70 2.64
N LEU A 194 -8.82 -4.85 3.06
CA LEU A 194 -9.95 -4.23 2.39
C LEU A 194 -9.87 -2.70 2.46
N ALA A 195 -9.56 -2.13 3.63
CA ALA A 195 -9.40 -0.68 3.76
C ALA A 195 -8.28 -0.13 2.85
N LEU A 196 -7.13 -0.80 2.79
CA LEU A 196 -6.04 -0.43 1.89
C LEU A 196 -6.43 -0.52 0.41
N PHE A 197 -7.30 -1.47 0.06
CA PHE A 197 -7.78 -1.64 -1.31
C PHE A 197 -8.75 -0.53 -1.73
N HIS A 198 -9.52 0.02 -0.78
CA HIS A 198 -10.49 1.08 -1.03
C HIS A 198 -9.92 2.51 -0.90
N CYS A 199 -8.64 2.68 -0.54
CA CYS A 199 -8.02 4.00 -0.50
C CYS A 199 -7.84 4.59 -1.92
N PRO A 200 -8.15 5.89 -2.12
CA PRO A 200 -8.09 6.55 -3.44
C PRO A 200 -6.69 6.58 -4.06
N ASN A 201 -5.63 6.45 -3.24
CA ASN A 201 -4.24 6.39 -3.70
C ASN A 201 -3.72 4.95 -3.90
N SER A 202 -4.62 3.96 -4.00
CA SER A 202 -4.18 2.57 -4.21
C SER A 202 -3.43 2.47 -5.55
N PRO A 203 -2.26 1.79 -5.59
CA PRO A 203 -1.51 1.64 -6.84
C PRO A 203 -2.39 0.93 -7.85
N SER A 204 -2.48 1.50 -9.07
CA SER A 204 -3.28 0.93 -10.14
C SER A 204 -2.99 -0.56 -10.28
N VAL A 205 -4.04 -1.37 -10.19
CA VAL A 205 -3.93 -2.82 -10.24
C VAL A 205 -3.50 -3.18 -11.65
N PHE A 206 -2.20 -3.40 -11.87
CA PHE A 206 -1.71 -3.91 -13.14
C PHE A 206 -2.48 -5.19 -13.47
N PRO A 207 -3.13 -5.29 -14.65
CA PRO A 207 -3.97 -6.43 -14.98
C PRO A 207 -3.07 -7.66 -15.19
N THR A 208 -2.81 -8.40 -14.13
CA THR A 208 -1.86 -9.53 -14.15
C THR A 208 -2.22 -10.59 -15.18
N LYS A 209 -3.52 -10.77 -15.42
CA LYS A 209 -4.07 -11.63 -16.47
C LYS A 209 -3.56 -11.25 -17.87
N PHE A 210 -3.31 -9.97 -18.14
CA PHE A 210 -2.78 -9.46 -19.42
C PHE A 210 -1.44 -10.11 -19.79
N VAL A 211 -0.52 -10.25 -18.83
CA VAL A 211 0.81 -10.82 -19.08
C VAL A 211 0.80 -12.33 -18.97
N TRP A 212 0.14 -12.86 -17.94
CA TRP A 212 0.28 -14.27 -17.60
C TRP A 212 -0.61 -15.20 -18.43
N ASN A 213 -1.79 -14.74 -18.86
CA ASN A 213 -2.72 -15.56 -19.66
C ASN A 213 -2.36 -15.59 -21.16
N PHE A 214 -1.53 -14.66 -21.64
CA PHE A 214 -1.16 -14.57 -23.04
C PHE A 214 -0.15 -15.67 -23.43
N GLN A 215 -0.22 -16.23 -24.64
CA GLN A 215 0.64 -17.34 -25.07
C GLN A 215 1.95 -16.83 -25.68
N VAL A 216 2.90 -16.45 -24.83
CA VAL A 216 4.25 -15.99 -25.22
C VAL A 216 5.34 -16.70 -24.43
N PRO A 217 6.59 -16.72 -24.92
CA PRO A 217 7.70 -17.32 -24.18
C PRO A 217 7.81 -16.76 -22.76
N PHE A 218 8.06 -17.65 -21.79
CA PHE A 218 8.09 -17.29 -20.37
C PHE A 218 9.09 -16.16 -20.04
N LYS A 219 10.23 -16.13 -20.75
CA LYS A 219 11.24 -15.06 -20.64
C LYS A 219 10.64 -13.68 -20.94
N VAL A 220 9.76 -13.58 -21.95
CA VAL A 220 9.08 -12.34 -22.32
C VAL A 220 8.04 -11.97 -21.26
N LYS A 221 7.25 -12.93 -20.76
CA LYS A 221 6.28 -12.68 -19.67
C LYS A 221 6.96 -12.11 -18.44
N SER A 222 8.04 -12.75 -18.02
CA SER A 222 8.81 -12.37 -16.85
C SER A 222 9.43 -10.98 -17.03
N PHE A 223 9.93 -10.67 -18.22
CA PHE A 223 10.45 -9.33 -18.54
C PHE A 223 9.37 -8.25 -18.49
N VAL A 224 8.26 -8.41 -19.22
CA VAL A 224 7.17 -7.43 -19.24
C VAL A 224 6.59 -7.22 -17.85
N TRP A 225 6.49 -8.29 -17.06
CA TRP A 225 6.12 -8.21 -15.65
C TRP A 225 7.07 -7.31 -14.84
N LEU A 226 8.39 -7.47 -14.99
CA LEU A 226 9.38 -6.64 -14.29
C LEU A 226 9.36 -5.17 -14.73
N VAL A 227 9.09 -4.90 -16.01
CA VAL A 227 8.93 -3.53 -16.53
C VAL A 227 7.66 -2.87 -15.96
N ALA A 228 6.53 -3.60 -15.91
CA ALA A 228 5.27 -3.11 -15.37
C ALA A 228 5.35 -2.65 -13.91
N TYR A 229 6.14 -3.34 -13.11
CA TYR A 229 6.37 -3.00 -11.70
C TYR A 229 7.50 -1.96 -11.49
N LYS A 230 7.91 -1.25 -12.56
CA LYS A 230 8.98 -0.24 -12.57
C LYS A 230 10.32 -0.70 -11.99
N LYS A 231 10.55 -2.02 -11.85
CA LYS A 231 11.72 -2.55 -11.14
C LYS A 231 13.01 -2.40 -11.94
N ILE A 232 12.99 -2.73 -13.24
CA ILE A 232 14.17 -2.56 -14.12
C ILE A 232 14.52 -1.08 -14.26
N ILE A 233 13.48 -0.24 -14.32
CA ILE A 233 13.58 1.21 -14.52
C ILE A 233 14.20 1.89 -13.28
N GLN A 234 13.70 1.57 -12.07
CA GLN A 234 14.24 2.10 -10.82
C GLN A 234 15.63 1.57 -10.47
N SER A 235 15.91 0.28 -10.68
CA SER A 235 17.25 -0.28 -10.40
C SER A 235 18.32 0.27 -11.34
N ALA A 236 17.93 0.66 -12.56
CA ALA A 236 18.84 1.23 -13.54
C ALA A 236 19.00 2.77 -13.43
N LYS A 237 18.24 3.45 -12.55
CA LYS A 237 18.12 4.93 -12.51
C LYS A 237 17.79 5.52 -13.89
N MET A 238 16.89 4.89 -14.64
CA MET A 238 16.54 5.32 -16.00
C MET A 238 15.10 5.81 -16.04
N ASP A 239 14.82 6.84 -16.83
CA ASP A 239 13.45 7.22 -17.19
C ASP A 239 13.03 6.46 -18.47
N TRP A 240 11.83 5.88 -18.46
CA TRP A 240 11.31 5.12 -19.60
C TRP A 240 10.48 6.03 -20.52
N VAL A 241 10.62 5.86 -21.83
CA VAL A 241 10.12 6.81 -22.86
C VAL A 241 8.64 6.59 -23.25
N LEU A 242 8.00 5.47 -22.88
CA LEU A 242 6.57 5.25 -23.16
C LEU A 242 5.65 6.10 -22.25
N PRO A 243 4.40 6.43 -22.68
CA PRO A 243 3.52 7.35 -21.97
C PRO A 243 3.30 6.86 -20.53
N ARG A 244 3.54 7.76 -19.57
CA ARG A 244 3.21 7.79 -18.11
C ARG A 244 3.10 6.44 -17.33
N SER A 245 2.46 5.38 -17.86
CA SER A 245 2.47 4.00 -17.37
C SER A 245 2.09 2.95 -18.45
N ILE A 246 2.42 1.66 -18.23
CA ILE A 246 1.90 0.55 -19.06
C ILE A 246 0.36 0.48 -19.00
N SER A 247 -0.26 0.97 -17.92
CA SER A 247 -1.71 1.06 -17.79
C SER A 247 -2.31 2.05 -18.80
N ASP A 248 -1.64 3.15 -19.07
CA ASP A 248 -2.07 4.15 -20.06
C ASP A 248 -1.89 3.62 -21.49
N MET A 249 -0.80 2.87 -21.71
CA MET A 249 -0.61 2.15 -22.98
C MET A 249 -1.74 1.15 -23.26
N GLN A 250 -2.30 0.52 -22.22
CA GLN A 250 -3.44 -0.40 -22.35
C GLN A 250 -4.75 0.33 -22.68
N SER A 251 -4.96 1.54 -22.17
CA SER A 251 -6.22 2.29 -22.37
C SER A 251 -6.27 3.02 -23.72
N ILE A 252 -5.16 3.56 -24.20
CA ILE A 252 -5.12 4.46 -25.37
C ILE A 252 -5.44 3.75 -26.69
N LEU A 253 -5.20 2.44 -26.84
CA LEU A 253 -5.38 1.72 -28.11
C LEU A 253 -6.44 0.62 -28.12
N PHE A 254 -7.16 0.42 -27.00
CA PHE A 254 -8.28 -0.53 -26.93
C PHE A 254 -9.46 -0.13 -27.85
N SER A 255 -9.53 1.12 -28.31
CA SER A 255 -10.57 1.63 -29.20
C SER A 255 -10.43 1.22 -30.66
N GLY A 256 -9.25 0.81 -31.14
CA GLY A 256 -8.97 0.61 -32.57
C GLY A 256 -9.30 -0.78 -33.15
N PHE A 257 -9.24 -1.85 -32.34
CA PHE A 257 -9.42 -3.25 -32.81
C PHE A 257 -10.77 -3.87 -32.39
N GLY A 258 -11.66 -3.06 -31.81
CA GLY A 258 -12.93 -3.51 -31.26
C GLY A 258 -12.81 -4.35 -29.98
N LEU A 259 -13.95 -4.69 -29.38
CA LEU A 259 -14.04 -5.49 -28.15
C LEU A 259 -13.99 -7.01 -28.40
N SER A 260 -13.68 -7.44 -29.62
CA SER A 260 -13.70 -8.86 -29.98
C SER A 260 -12.59 -9.62 -29.27
N ARG A 261 -12.81 -10.91 -28.97
CA ARG A 261 -11.81 -11.74 -28.31
C ARG A 261 -10.51 -11.79 -29.11
N ARG A 262 -10.59 -11.81 -30.45
CA ARG A 262 -9.44 -11.76 -31.36
C ARG A 262 -8.72 -10.42 -31.31
N GLY A 263 -9.46 -9.30 -31.35
CA GLY A 263 -8.90 -7.95 -31.23
C GLY A 263 -8.13 -7.74 -29.93
N ILE A 264 -8.69 -8.19 -28.81
CA ILE A 264 -8.04 -8.13 -27.49
C ILE A 264 -6.69 -8.89 -27.49
N VAL A 265 -6.65 -10.07 -28.12
CA VAL A 265 -5.46 -10.93 -28.15
C VAL A 265 -4.39 -10.36 -29.09
N LEU A 266 -4.76 -9.84 -30.25
CA LEU A 266 -3.85 -9.14 -31.16
C LEU A 266 -3.27 -7.88 -30.51
N TRP A 267 -4.11 -7.10 -29.84
CA TRP A 267 -3.68 -5.91 -29.12
C TRP A 267 -2.70 -6.23 -27.99
N GLN A 268 -3.01 -7.28 -27.20
CA GLN A 268 -2.10 -7.79 -26.17
C GLN A 268 -0.73 -8.17 -26.76
N ALA A 269 -0.72 -8.83 -27.92
CA ALA A 269 0.49 -9.23 -28.61
C ALA A 269 1.34 -8.04 -29.05
N ALA A 270 0.71 -7.05 -29.68
CA ALA A 270 1.38 -5.84 -30.16
C ALA A 270 2.06 -5.08 -29.03
N CYS A 271 1.36 -4.89 -27.89
CA CYS A 271 1.93 -4.26 -26.70
C CYS A 271 3.16 -5.01 -26.16
N ILE A 272 3.04 -6.33 -25.98
CA ILE A 272 4.15 -7.15 -25.46
C ILE A 272 5.31 -7.17 -26.45
N ALA A 273 5.04 -7.20 -27.76
CA ALA A 273 6.04 -7.24 -28.81
C ALA A 273 6.82 -5.93 -28.85
N LEU A 274 6.12 -4.79 -28.80
CA LEU A 274 6.75 -3.48 -28.73
C LEU A 274 7.68 -3.37 -27.53
N ILE A 275 7.20 -3.70 -26.32
CA ILE A 275 8.01 -3.64 -25.09
C ILE A 275 9.26 -4.53 -25.21
N TRP A 276 9.10 -5.75 -25.74
CA TRP A 276 10.20 -6.69 -25.88
C TRP A 276 11.23 -6.27 -26.93
N VAL A 277 10.79 -5.81 -28.11
CA VAL A 277 11.68 -5.41 -29.20
C VAL A 277 12.43 -4.14 -28.85
N VAL A 278 11.76 -3.14 -28.27
CA VAL A 278 12.40 -1.90 -27.77
C VAL A 278 13.50 -2.25 -26.76
N TRP A 279 13.24 -3.18 -25.83
CA TRP A 279 14.24 -3.62 -24.87
C TRP A 279 15.44 -4.30 -25.53
N ARG A 280 15.21 -5.20 -26.50
CA ARG A 280 16.31 -5.85 -27.23
C ARG A 280 17.14 -4.86 -28.03
N GLU A 281 16.49 -3.94 -28.73
CA GLU A 281 17.15 -2.90 -29.52
C GLU A 281 18.02 -2.01 -28.65
N ARG A 282 17.49 -1.55 -27.51
CA ARG A 282 18.24 -0.76 -26.54
C ARG A 282 19.47 -1.52 -26.01
N ASN A 283 19.32 -2.79 -25.65
CA ASN A 283 20.45 -3.58 -25.16
C ASN A 283 21.49 -3.84 -26.24
N ALA A 284 21.09 -4.08 -27.50
CA ALA A 284 22.01 -4.24 -28.61
C ALA A 284 22.83 -2.96 -28.85
N ARG A 285 22.20 -1.78 -28.75
CA ARG A 285 22.91 -0.50 -28.87
C ARG A 285 23.88 -0.25 -27.72
N ILE A 286 23.48 -0.56 -26.49
CA ILE A 286 24.31 -0.27 -25.30
C ILE A 286 25.46 -1.26 -25.14
N PHE A 287 25.21 -2.55 -25.36
CA PHE A 287 26.16 -3.61 -25.00
C PHE A 287 26.87 -4.24 -26.19
N GLU A 288 26.32 -4.11 -27.40
CA GLU A 288 26.88 -4.71 -28.61
C GLU A 288 27.24 -3.67 -29.69
N ASP A 289 26.96 -2.38 -29.44
CA ASP A 289 27.13 -1.26 -30.37
C ASP A 289 26.49 -1.51 -31.76
N LYS A 290 25.35 -2.23 -31.76
CA LYS A 290 24.57 -2.55 -32.95
C LYS A 290 23.27 -1.76 -32.96
N ALA A 291 22.94 -1.15 -34.08
CA ALA A 291 21.67 -0.50 -34.32
C ALA A 291 20.96 -1.11 -35.54
N ARG A 292 19.68 -1.40 -35.40
CA ARG A 292 18.84 -1.78 -36.55
C ARG A 292 18.35 -0.55 -37.30
N ASN A 293 18.13 -0.72 -38.60
CA ASN A 293 17.39 0.27 -39.37
C ASN A 293 15.92 0.33 -38.87
N PRO A 294 15.23 1.47 -39.05
CA PRO A 294 13.86 1.64 -38.56
C PRO A 294 12.87 0.62 -39.13
N GLU A 295 13.04 0.22 -40.40
CA GLU A 295 12.17 -0.75 -41.07
C GLU A 295 12.26 -2.13 -40.42
N SER A 296 13.46 -2.71 -40.29
CA SER A 296 13.64 -4.03 -39.64
C SER A 296 13.25 -4.03 -38.16
N PHE A 297 13.30 -2.86 -37.52
CA PHE A 297 12.81 -2.68 -36.16
C PHE A 297 11.28 -2.84 -36.11
N TRP A 298 10.55 -2.15 -36.99
CA TRP A 298 9.10 -2.29 -37.11
C TRP A 298 8.69 -3.68 -37.57
N ASP A 299 9.38 -4.26 -38.55
CA ASP A 299 9.13 -5.62 -39.03
C ASP A 299 9.24 -6.64 -37.90
N SER A 300 10.21 -6.47 -36.99
CA SER A 300 10.35 -7.34 -35.82
C SER A 300 9.17 -7.22 -34.86
N ILE A 301 8.61 -6.02 -34.69
CA ILE A 301 7.43 -5.79 -33.84
C ILE A 301 6.21 -6.46 -34.48
N PHE A 302 5.94 -6.16 -35.75
CA PHE A 302 4.82 -6.73 -36.49
C PHE A 302 4.92 -8.26 -36.54
N PHE A 303 6.09 -8.80 -36.87
CA PHE A 303 6.31 -10.25 -36.93
C PHE A 303 5.97 -10.94 -35.59
N LEU A 304 6.46 -10.43 -34.46
CA LEU A 304 6.15 -11.00 -33.16
C LEU A 304 4.69 -10.78 -32.75
N ALA A 305 4.12 -9.62 -33.07
CA ALA A 305 2.73 -9.30 -32.82
C ALA A 305 1.76 -10.20 -33.61
N SER A 306 2.17 -10.73 -34.77
CA SER A 306 1.40 -11.70 -35.57
C SER A 306 1.68 -13.16 -35.17
N LEU A 307 2.95 -13.49 -34.91
CA LEU A 307 3.38 -14.86 -34.60
C LEU A 307 2.79 -15.37 -33.28
N TRP A 308 2.77 -14.54 -32.24
CA TRP A 308 2.28 -14.99 -30.93
C TRP A 308 0.77 -15.28 -30.90
N PRO A 309 -0.11 -14.44 -31.49
CA PRO A 309 -1.52 -14.78 -31.67
C PRO A 309 -1.74 -16.01 -32.53
N PHE A 310 -0.95 -16.20 -33.59
CA PHE A 310 -1.01 -17.39 -34.45
C PHE A 310 -0.78 -18.68 -33.65
N CYS A 311 0.17 -18.68 -32.70
CA CYS A 311 0.40 -19.81 -31.80
C CYS A 311 -0.71 -20.00 -30.74
N SER A 312 -1.69 -19.08 -30.66
CA SER A 312 -2.78 -19.16 -29.69
C SER A 312 -3.98 -19.92 -30.24
N LYS A 313 -4.75 -20.56 -29.35
CA LYS A 313 -6.01 -21.24 -29.73
C LYS A 313 -7.07 -20.29 -30.30
N VAL A 314 -6.93 -18.98 -30.11
CA VAL A 314 -7.92 -17.96 -30.51
C VAL A 314 -7.93 -17.72 -32.02
N PHE A 315 -6.80 -17.98 -32.68
CA PHE A 315 -6.62 -17.84 -34.13
C PHE A 315 -6.45 -19.19 -34.83
N LYS A 316 -6.93 -20.28 -34.22
CA LYS A 316 -6.87 -21.61 -34.84
C LYS A 316 -7.62 -21.58 -36.18
N GLY A 317 -6.95 -21.98 -37.26
CA GLY A 317 -7.50 -21.98 -38.61
C GLY A 317 -7.24 -20.71 -39.42
N ILE A 318 -6.71 -19.64 -38.80
CA ILE A 318 -6.34 -18.42 -39.51
C ILE A 318 -4.87 -18.53 -39.97
N PRO A 319 -4.59 -18.42 -41.28
CA PRO A 319 -3.21 -18.42 -41.78
C PRO A 319 -2.39 -17.26 -41.21
N LEU A 320 -1.11 -17.51 -40.92
CA LEU A 320 -0.20 -16.47 -40.41
C LEU A 320 -0.12 -15.25 -41.35
N ILE A 321 -0.21 -15.47 -42.66
CA ILE A 321 -0.17 -14.38 -43.65
C ILE A 321 -1.32 -13.38 -43.48
N VAL A 322 -2.52 -13.85 -43.08
CA VAL A 322 -3.66 -12.98 -42.78
C VAL A 322 -3.34 -12.12 -41.55
N LEU A 323 -2.73 -12.72 -40.53
CA LEU A 323 -2.27 -12.00 -39.35
C LEU A 323 -1.09 -11.08 -39.61
N GLN A 324 -0.38 -11.16 -40.74
CA GLN A 324 0.72 -10.26 -41.09
C GLN A 324 0.25 -9.09 -41.95
N LEU A 325 -0.81 -9.29 -42.74
CA LEU A 325 -1.28 -8.31 -43.73
C LEU A 325 -2.52 -7.54 -43.26
N ASP A 326 -3.46 -8.19 -42.56
CA ASP A 326 -4.74 -7.56 -42.21
C ASP A 326 -5.27 -8.03 -40.84
N TRP A 327 -4.95 -7.25 -39.81
CA TRP A 327 -5.41 -7.51 -38.45
C TRP A 327 -6.92 -7.28 -38.29
N LEU A 328 -7.54 -6.42 -39.10
CA LEU A 328 -8.99 -6.17 -39.03
C LEU A 328 -9.77 -7.34 -39.63
N ALA A 329 -9.36 -7.88 -40.78
CA ALA A 329 -9.95 -9.10 -41.34
C ALA A 329 -9.79 -10.30 -40.40
N ALA A 330 -8.63 -10.43 -39.74
CA ALA A 330 -8.42 -11.46 -38.73
C ALA A 330 -9.35 -11.32 -37.50
N CYS A 331 -9.78 -10.09 -37.17
CA CYS A 331 -10.69 -9.82 -36.06
C CYS A 331 -12.17 -9.96 -36.42
N SER A 332 -12.55 -9.75 -37.68
CA SER A 332 -13.94 -9.74 -38.17
C SER A 332 -14.47 -11.10 -38.63
N SER A 333 -13.61 -12.11 -38.72
CA SER A 333 -13.95 -13.48 -39.18
C SER A 333 -14.71 -14.33 -38.14
N ASP A 334 -15.56 -13.72 -37.32
CA ASP A 334 -16.59 -14.43 -36.54
C ASP A 334 -17.83 -14.58 -37.44
N GLY A 335 -17.74 -15.48 -38.41
CA GLY A 335 -18.82 -15.83 -39.32
C GLY A 335 -18.32 -16.75 -40.44
N LEU A 336 -18.86 -17.98 -40.49
CA LEU A 336 -18.53 -19.09 -41.38
C LEU A 336 -17.31 -19.93 -40.95
N VAL A 337 -17.50 -20.82 -39.97
CA VAL A 337 -17.77 -22.27 -40.17
C VAL A 337 -18.46 -22.81 -38.93
#